data_AF-A0A061PE64-F1
#
_entry.id   AF-A0A061PE64-F1
#
_cell.length_a   1.000
_cell.length_b   1.000
_cell.length_c   1.000
_cell.angle_alpha   90.00
_cell.angle_beta   90.00
_cell.angle_gamma   90.00
#
_symmetry.space_group_name_H-M   'P 1'
#
loop_
_entity.id
_entity.type
_entity.pdbx_description
1 polymer ?
#
loop_
_entity_poly.entity_id
_entity_poly.type
_entity_poly.pdbx_seq_one_letter_code
_entity_poly.pdbx_strand_id
1 'polypeptide(L)'
;MVASVWLIIIIAFAVAGWHYVTSRRQDVIDVRKYKSYVHGNATLTGKNVHFFVIAGHRHRQYCEITGGRLLIHDPHNKIELFINEKEVTRSGVTCGQQYVGTMIINEHLQFTYKVGAFSRYRRVVQQELPRANDLVDLVSFALETIMANNTMRKKNMLIGAAMPTSEAEFLHTATTFQHYKAEAGRMLTEKVGNRFGRHVDEYLQIFEFESTDQVSADELRRRYRIMAKRYHPDSPTGDVHKFKRVKEAYEHIKKEHVAV
;
A
#
# COMPACT_ATOMS: atom_id res chain seq x y z
N MET A 1 50.48 -24.93 50.20
CA MET A 1 49.29 -25.42 49.47
C MET A 1 48.07 -24.51 49.59
N VAL A 2 47.80 -23.87 50.73
CA VAL A 2 46.57 -23.06 50.91
C VAL A 2 46.57 -21.79 50.04
N ALA A 3 47.72 -21.12 49.87
CA ALA A 3 47.83 -19.89 49.08
C ALA A 3 47.52 -20.07 47.58
N SER A 4 47.87 -21.23 47.01
CA SER A 4 47.62 -21.53 45.59
C SER A 4 46.15 -21.78 45.28
N VAL A 5 45.36 -22.30 46.24
CA VAL A 5 43.91 -22.52 46.06
C VAL A 5 43.16 -21.18 46.01
N TRP A 6 43.51 -20.24 46.88
CA TRP A 6 42.89 -18.91 46.88
C TRP A 6 43.17 -18.12 45.60
N LEU A 7 44.38 -18.24 45.05
CA LEU A 7 44.75 -17.59 43.80
C LEU A 7 43.90 -18.11 42.63
N ILE A 8 43.68 -19.42 42.55
CA ILE A 8 42.85 -20.03 41.49
C ILE A 8 41.39 -19.56 41.59
N ILE A 9 40.84 -19.47 42.81
CA ILE A 9 39.47 -18.99 43.04
C ILE A 9 39.33 -17.53 42.60
N ILE A 10 40.27 -16.65 42.96
CA ILE A 10 40.26 -15.24 42.57
C ILE A 10 40.33 -15.09 41.04
N ILE A 11 41.19 -15.86 40.37
CA ILE A 11 41.30 -15.85 38.91
C ILE A 11 39.98 -16.34 38.27
N ALA A 12 39.37 -17.40 38.80
CA ALA A 12 38.09 -17.90 38.30
C ALA A 12 36.97 -16.85 38.41
N PHE A 13 36.88 -16.13 39.53
CA PHE A 13 35.92 -15.03 39.70
C PHE A 13 36.23 -13.82 38.82
N ALA A 14 37.51 -13.49 38.61
CA ALA A 14 37.92 -12.42 37.70
C ALA A 14 37.59 -12.76 36.24
N VAL A 15 37.83 -14.01 35.81
CA VAL A 15 37.48 -14.49 34.46
C VAL A 15 35.97 -14.59 34.29
N ALA A 16 35.24 -15.11 35.29
CA ALA A 16 33.78 -15.15 35.25
C ALA A 16 33.17 -13.73 35.26
N GLY A 17 33.73 -12.82 36.05
CA GLY A 17 33.36 -11.40 36.08
C GLY A 17 33.67 -10.69 34.77
N TRP A 18 34.82 -10.96 34.16
CA TRP A 18 35.18 -10.45 32.83
C TRP A 18 34.26 -11.01 31.75
N HIS A 19 33.99 -12.32 31.74
CA HIS A 19 33.01 -12.92 30.81
C HIS A 19 31.60 -12.38 31.03
N TYR A 20 31.20 -12.15 32.28
CA TYR A 20 29.92 -11.56 32.62
C TYR A 20 29.81 -10.11 32.13
N VAL A 21 30.85 -9.29 32.34
CA VAL A 21 30.90 -7.88 31.90
C VAL A 21 31.01 -7.77 30.38
N THR A 22 31.79 -8.64 29.72
CA THR A 22 31.90 -8.67 28.25
C THR A 22 30.64 -9.23 27.58
N SER A 23 29.97 -10.21 28.20
CA SER A 23 28.63 -10.66 27.82
C SER A 23 27.55 -9.61 28.05
N ARG A 24 27.75 -8.70 29.02
CA ARG A 24 26.86 -7.56 29.32
C ARG A 24 27.26 -6.25 28.66
N ARG A 25 28.30 -6.21 27.82
CA ARG A 25 28.29 -5.25 26.71
C ARG A 25 27.16 -5.68 25.79
N GLN A 26 25.94 -5.37 26.23
CA GLN A 26 24.73 -5.43 25.45
C GLN A 26 25.08 -4.80 24.11
N ASP A 27 24.89 -5.58 23.06
CA ASP A 27 24.89 -5.09 21.69
C ASP A 27 23.87 -3.95 21.63
N VAL A 28 24.34 -2.72 21.90
CA VAL A 28 23.53 -1.52 21.77
C VAL A 28 23.26 -1.40 20.29
N ILE A 29 22.12 -1.94 19.89
CA ILE A 29 21.64 -1.87 18.52
C ILE A 29 21.44 -0.40 18.15
N ASP A 30 22.26 0.10 17.21
CA ASP A 30 22.05 1.40 16.58
C ASP A 30 20.87 1.29 15.59
N VAL A 31 19.65 1.34 16.12
CA VAL A 31 18.42 1.41 15.34
C VAL A 31 18.12 2.87 15.03
N ARG A 32 18.16 3.22 13.74
CA ARG A 32 17.85 4.56 13.27
C ARG A 32 16.39 4.66 12.86
N LYS A 33 15.74 5.76 13.28
CA LYS A 33 14.35 6.09 12.97
C LYS A 33 14.29 7.25 11.98
N TYR A 34 13.63 7.03 10.83
CA TYR A 34 13.40 8.06 9.81
C TYR A 34 11.89 8.37 9.69
N LYS A 35 11.57 9.60 9.24
CA LYS A 35 10.19 10.09 9.06
C LYS A 35 9.76 10.19 7.58
N SER A 36 10.68 9.90 6.67
CA SER A 36 10.48 10.00 5.23
C SER A 36 11.17 8.85 4.51
N TYR A 37 10.65 8.50 3.35
CA TYR A 37 11.21 7.51 2.44
C TYR A 37 11.21 8.07 1.03
N VAL A 38 12.32 7.91 0.32
CA VAL A 38 12.54 8.46 -1.02
C VAL A 38 12.74 7.30 -1.98
N HIS A 39 12.05 7.34 -3.12
CA HIS A 39 12.20 6.39 -4.22
C HIS A 39 12.18 7.17 -5.54
N GLY A 40 13.28 7.11 -6.28
CA GLY A 40 13.48 7.96 -7.45
C GLY A 40 13.34 9.44 -7.11
N ASN A 41 12.46 10.15 -7.82
CA ASN A 41 12.15 11.56 -7.62
C ASN A 41 10.97 11.81 -6.67
N ALA A 42 10.38 10.74 -6.12
CA ALA A 42 9.23 10.84 -5.25
C ALA A 42 9.59 10.61 -3.78
N THR A 43 8.82 11.24 -2.90
CA THR A 43 8.97 11.15 -1.45
C THR A 43 7.66 10.76 -0.78
N LEU A 44 7.73 9.81 0.14
CA LEU A 44 6.67 9.46 1.07
C LEU A 44 7.00 10.00 2.46
N THR A 45 6.08 10.77 3.04
CA THR A 45 6.18 11.34 4.38
C THR A 45 4.86 11.22 5.15
N GLY A 46 4.91 11.34 6.48
CA GLY A 46 3.72 11.39 7.32
C GLY A 46 4.07 11.51 8.80
N LYS A 47 3.19 12.15 9.58
CA LYS A 47 3.39 12.33 11.03
C LYS A 47 3.55 11.00 11.79
N ASN A 48 2.90 9.97 11.26
CA ASN A 48 2.70 8.66 11.85
C ASN A 48 3.29 7.54 10.97
N VAL A 49 4.35 7.86 10.21
CA VAL A 49 5.15 6.82 9.55
C VAL A 49 6.54 6.78 10.14
N HIS A 50 7.00 5.57 10.39
CA HIS A 50 8.25 5.31 11.04
C HIS A 50 9.01 4.24 10.27
N PHE A 51 10.20 4.60 9.79
CA PHE A 51 11.12 3.68 9.15
C PHE A 51 12.24 3.35 10.12
N PHE A 52 12.46 2.08 10.37
CA PHE A 52 13.48 1.58 11.29
C PHE A 52 14.51 0.76 10.52
N VAL A 53 15.79 1.07 10.75
CA VAL A 53 16.93 0.39 10.12
C VAL A 53 18.02 0.16 11.16
N ILE A 54 18.59 -1.06 11.21
CA ILE A 54 19.80 -1.33 11.99
C ILE A 54 21.03 -0.86 11.21
N ALA A 55 21.93 -0.13 11.87
CA ALA A 55 23.23 0.23 11.31
C ALA A 55 24.02 -1.02 10.89
N GLY A 56 24.52 -1.04 9.65
CA GLY A 56 25.20 -2.21 9.07
C GLY A 56 24.28 -3.17 8.31
N HIS A 57 22.96 -3.10 8.49
CA HIS A 57 21.98 -3.97 7.80
C HIS A 57 21.00 -3.17 6.94
N ARG A 58 21.51 -2.44 5.93
CA ARG A 58 20.70 -1.58 5.05
C ARG A 58 19.54 -2.29 4.34
N HIS A 59 19.65 -3.60 4.12
CA HIS A 59 18.63 -4.43 3.48
C HIS A 59 17.53 -4.93 4.43
N ARG A 60 17.69 -4.75 5.75
CA ARG A 60 16.73 -5.22 6.76
C ARG A 60 16.04 -4.02 7.38
N GLN A 61 15.00 -3.56 6.69
CA GLN A 61 14.20 -2.41 7.08
C GLN A 61 12.83 -2.86 7.61
N TYR A 62 12.35 -2.17 8.63
CA TYR A 62 10.98 -2.31 9.13
C TYR A 62 10.27 -0.98 8.95
N CYS A 63 9.03 -1.01 8.46
CA CYS A 63 8.21 0.19 8.31
C CYS A 63 6.91 0.02 9.07
N GLU A 64 6.55 1.04 9.84
CA GLU A 64 5.29 1.11 10.54
C GLU A 64 4.52 2.36 10.16
N ILE A 65 3.28 2.16 9.73
CA ILE A 65 2.29 3.23 9.56
C ILE A 65 1.30 3.08 10.71
N THR A 66 1.18 4.09 11.58
CA THR A 66 0.30 4.06 12.76
C THR A 66 -1.03 4.80 12.56
N GLY A 67 -1.25 5.39 11.38
CA GLY A 67 -2.52 6.00 10.96
C GLY A 67 -2.38 7.45 10.54
N GLY A 68 -3.48 8.15 10.25
CA GLY A 68 -3.44 9.57 9.89
C GLY A 68 -3.06 9.83 8.42
N ARG A 69 -2.52 11.02 8.13
CA ARG A 69 -2.26 11.48 6.76
C ARG A 69 -0.87 11.04 6.26
N LEU A 70 -0.86 10.32 5.16
CA LEU A 70 0.33 10.05 4.35
C LEU A 70 0.35 11.01 3.17
N LEU A 71 1.52 11.58 2.91
CA LEU A 71 1.78 12.43 1.77
C LEU A 71 2.82 11.75 0.88
N ILE A 72 2.46 11.51 -0.38
CA ILE A 72 3.35 10.95 -1.39
C ILE A 72 3.40 11.98 -2.53
N HIS A 73 4.57 12.50 -2.85
CA HIS A 73 4.67 13.55 -3.86
C HIS A 73 5.98 13.47 -4.64
N ASP A 74 5.93 13.96 -5.88
CA ASP A 74 7.07 14.26 -6.73
C ASP A 74 7.04 15.79 -7.01
N PRO A 75 7.90 16.35 -7.89
CA PRO A 75 7.87 17.78 -8.21
C PRO A 75 6.57 18.29 -8.86
N HIS A 76 5.76 17.41 -9.45
CA HIS A 76 4.61 17.75 -10.29
C HIS A 76 3.28 17.24 -9.73
N ASN A 77 3.30 16.22 -8.89
CA ASN A 77 2.14 15.47 -8.47
C ASN A 77 2.17 15.23 -6.96
N LYS A 78 0.98 15.17 -6.38
CA LYS A 78 0.75 15.02 -4.95
C LYS A 78 -0.39 14.05 -4.70
N ILE A 79 -0.16 13.07 -3.85
CA ILE A 79 -1.14 12.08 -3.41
C ILE A 79 -1.22 12.13 -1.89
N GLU A 80 -2.45 12.17 -1.39
CA GLU A 80 -2.72 12.14 0.04
C GLU A 80 -3.57 10.91 0.36
N LEU A 81 -3.08 10.09 1.29
CA LEU A 81 -3.82 8.95 1.81
C LEU A 81 -4.18 9.22 3.26
N PHE A 82 -5.48 9.17 3.56
CA PHE A 82 -5.98 9.27 4.92
C PHE A 82 -6.19 7.86 5.47
N ILE A 83 -5.31 7.46 6.37
CA ILE A 83 -5.31 6.14 7.00
C ILE A 83 -6.14 6.19 8.27
N ASN A 84 -7.23 5.45 8.25
CA ASN A 84 -8.11 5.30 9.38
C ASN A 84 -7.90 3.93 10.03
N GLU A 85 -8.41 3.79 11.25
CA GLU A 85 -8.37 2.54 12.00
C GLU A 85 -9.80 2.14 12.37
N LYS A 86 -10.03 0.83 12.45
CA LYS A 86 -11.25 0.25 13.00
C LYS A 86 -10.90 -0.99 13.79
N GLU A 87 -11.63 -1.26 14.85
CA GLU A 87 -11.48 -2.52 15.57
C GLU A 87 -12.13 -3.67 14.78
N VAL A 88 -11.45 -4.81 14.78
CA VAL A 88 -11.97 -6.05 14.18
C VAL A 88 -11.71 -7.19 15.14
N THR A 89 -12.79 -7.89 15.50
CA THR A 89 -12.73 -9.11 16.29
C THR A 89 -12.78 -10.32 15.38
N ARG A 90 -11.80 -11.22 15.48
CA ARG A 90 -11.81 -12.50 14.76
C ARG A 90 -11.25 -13.59 15.66
N SER A 91 -12.02 -14.67 15.83
CA SER A 91 -11.64 -15.80 16.69
C SER A 91 -11.33 -15.37 18.14
N GLY A 92 -12.11 -14.43 18.69
CA GLY A 92 -11.96 -13.95 20.07
C GLY A 92 -10.85 -12.92 20.29
N VAL A 93 -10.02 -12.63 19.29
CA VAL A 93 -8.99 -11.60 19.36
C VAL A 93 -9.49 -10.32 18.69
N THR A 94 -9.50 -9.21 19.44
CA THR A 94 -9.78 -7.87 18.90
C THR A 94 -8.46 -7.18 18.55
N CYS A 95 -8.33 -6.72 17.31
CA CYS A 95 -7.19 -5.94 16.88
C CYS A 95 -7.62 -4.74 16.04
N GLY A 96 -6.80 -3.68 16.09
CA GLY A 96 -6.94 -2.54 15.19
C GLY A 96 -6.57 -2.91 13.76
N GLN A 97 -7.48 -2.68 12.82
CA GLN A 97 -7.25 -2.82 11.38
C GLN A 97 -7.21 -1.44 10.74
N GLN A 98 -6.08 -1.13 10.12
CA GLN A 98 -5.91 0.07 9.32
C GLN A 98 -6.43 -0.09 7.90
N TYR A 99 -6.92 1.00 7.34
CA TYR A 99 -7.37 1.07 5.96
C TYR A 99 -7.22 2.49 5.43
N VAL A 100 -7.10 2.62 4.11
CA VAL A 100 -7.20 3.93 3.46
C VAL A 100 -8.68 4.31 3.44
N GLY A 101 -9.04 5.38 4.16
CA GLY A 101 -10.39 5.96 4.16
C GLY A 101 -10.62 6.82 2.93
N THR A 102 -9.68 7.74 2.67
CA THR A 102 -9.77 8.73 1.60
C THR A 102 -8.46 8.81 0.83
N MET A 103 -8.56 8.97 -0.50
CA MET A 103 -7.42 9.27 -1.36
C MET A 103 -7.69 10.51 -2.22
N ILE A 104 -6.75 11.45 -2.19
CA ILE A 104 -6.77 12.69 -2.97
C ILE A 104 -5.54 12.67 -3.88
N ILE A 105 -5.72 12.94 -5.18
CA ILE A 105 -4.63 13.06 -6.16
C ILE A 105 -4.72 14.46 -6.76
N ASN A 106 -3.66 15.25 -6.65
CA ASN A 106 -3.56 16.62 -7.15
C ASN A 106 -4.77 17.48 -6.74
N GLU A 107 -5.13 17.42 -5.45
CA GLU A 107 -6.27 18.14 -4.86
C GLU A 107 -7.66 17.68 -5.33
N HIS A 108 -7.72 16.74 -6.28
CA HIS A 108 -8.95 16.11 -6.69
C HIS A 108 -9.24 14.89 -5.81
N LEU A 109 -10.41 14.89 -5.16
CA LEU A 109 -10.89 13.74 -4.41
C LEU A 109 -11.19 12.60 -5.38
N GLN A 110 -10.39 11.53 -5.31
CA GLN A 110 -10.53 10.40 -6.23
C GLN A 110 -11.35 9.27 -5.64
N PHE A 111 -11.28 9.07 -4.32
CA PHE A 111 -11.95 7.93 -3.72
C PHE A 111 -12.27 8.13 -2.25
N THR A 112 -13.49 7.71 -1.89
CA THR A 112 -13.94 7.58 -0.50
C THR A 112 -14.46 6.16 -0.26
N TYR A 113 -13.79 5.47 0.66
CA TYR A 113 -14.20 4.27 1.40
C TYR A 113 -14.70 3.00 0.67
N LYS A 114 -13.92 1.92 0.82
CA LYS A 114 -14.39 0.54 1.12
C LYS A 114 -13.24 -0.22 1.82
N VAL A 115 -13.45 -0.72 3.03
CA VAL A 115 -12.42 -1.47 3.78
C VAL A 115 -11.86 -2.60 2.93
N GLY A 116 -10.53 -2.74 2.90
CA GLY A 116 -9.85 -3.83 2.20
C GLY A 116 -9.73 -3.62 0.69
N ALA A 117 -10.10 -2.45 0.16
CA ALA A 117 -9.99 -2.12 -1.26
C ALA A 117 -8.59 -1.65 -1.70
N PHE A 118 -7.51 -2.13 -1.07
CA PHE A 118 -6.12 -1.74 -1.39
C PHE A 118 -5.79 -1.88 -2.89
N SER A 119 -6.24 -2.95 -3.55
CA SER A 119 -6.05 -3.13 -4.99
C SER A 119 -6.76 -2.09 -5.86
N ARG A 120 -7.85 -1.49 -5.34
CA ARG A 120 -8.57 -0.42 -6.04
C ARG A 120 -7.81 0.91 -5.98
N TYR A 121 -7.23 1.24 -4.83
CA TYR A 121 -6.37 2.44 -4.71
C TYR A 121 -5.16 2.36 -5.64
N ARG A 122 -4.46 1.22 -5.65
CA ARG A 122 -3.34 0.97 -6.57
C ARG A 122 -3.74 1.17 -8.03
N ARG A 123 -4.92 0.67 -8.41
CA ARG A 123 -5.45 0.81 -9.77
C ARG A 123 -5.75 2.26 -10.14
N VAL A 124 -6.46 3.00 -9.29
CA VAL A 124 -6.81 4.40 -9.55
C VAL A 124 -5.54 5.21 -9.79
N VAL A 125 -4.52 5.04 -8.93
CA VAL A 125 -3.24 5.74 -9.12
C VAL A 125 -2.53 5.35 -10.42
N GLN A 126 -2.59 4.08 -10.83
CA GLN A 126 -2.04 3.63 -12.12
C GLN A 126 -2.78 4.19 -13.34
N GLN A 127 -4.07 4.54 -13.21
CA GLN A 127 -4.88 5.11 -14.28
C GLN A 127 -4.69 6.62 -14.39
N GLU A 128 -4.59 7.31 -13.25
CA GLU A 128 -4.51 8.78 -13.18
C GLU A 128 -3.10 9.33 -13.40
N LEU A 129 -2.04 8.52 -13.21
CA LEU A 129 -0.65 8.96 -13.35
C LEU A 129 0.02 8.40 -14.62
N PRO A 130 1.02 9.11 -15.17
CA PRO A 130 1.79 8.63 -16.32
C PRO A 130 2.37 7.22 -16.10
N ARG A 131 2.42 6.41 -17.16
CA ARG A 131 3.07 5.09 -17.13
C ARG A 131 4.56 5.29 -16.80
N ALA A 132 5.06 4.53 -15.81
CA ALA A 132 6.39 4.68 -15.18
C ALA A 132 6.54 5.93 -14.28
N ASN A 133 5.76 5.96 -13.20
CA ASN A 133 5.86 7.02 -12.20
C ASN A 133 6.27 6.43 -10.83
N ASP A 134 7.36 6.96 -10.25
CA ASP A 134 7.84 6.66 -8.90
C ASP A 134 6.73 6.76 -7.83
N LEU A 135 5.72 7.59 -8.07
CA LEU A 135 4.53 7.70 -7.22
C LEU A 135 3.68 6.44 -7.18
N VAL A 136 3.54 5.73 -8.30
CA VAL A 136 2.81 4.45 -8.36
C VAL A 136 3.53 3.42 -7.49
N ASP A 137 4.86 3.42 -7.53
CA ASP A 137 5.69 2.54 -6.70
C ASP A 137 5.58 2.90 -5.22
N LEU A 138 5.65 4.19 -4.87
CA LEU A 138 5.48 4.63 -3.49
C LEU A 138 4.08 4.38 -2.93
N VAL A 139 3.03 4.55 -3.74
CA VAL A 139 1.67 4.16 -3.34
C VAL A 139 1.61 2.65 -3.14
N SER A 140 2.16 1.86 -4.05
CA SER A 140 2.21 0.40 -3.91
C SER A 140 2.92 0.01 -2.62
N PHE A 141 4.09 0.59 -2.35
CA PHE A 141 4.85 0.43 -1.11
C PHE A 141 4.01 0.76 0.13
N ALA A 142 3.27 1.88 0.12
CA ALA A 142 2.45 2.30 1.25
C ALA A 142 1.31 1.30 1.52
N LEU A 143 0.60 0.89 0.47
CA LEU A 143 -0.51 -0.06 0.58
C LEU A 143 -0.04 -1.45 1.06
N GLU A 144 1.08 -1.94 0.52
CA GLU A 144 1.73 -3.18 0.96
C GLU A 144 2.13 -3.12 2.44
N THR A 145 2.70 -1.98 2.86
CA THR A 145 3.11 -1.75 4.25
C THR A 145 1.92 -1.78 5.19
N ILE A 146 0.81 -1.10 4.86
CA ILE A 146 -0.41 -1.13 5.68
C ILE A 146 -0.96 -2.55 5.79
N MET A 147 -0.98 -3.30 4.69
CA MET A 147 -1.41 -4.70 4.69
C MET A 147 -0.51 -5.58 5.57
N ALA A 148 0.81 -5.42 5.47
CA ALA A 148 1.77 -6.12 6.32
C ALA A 148 1.60 -5.77 7.81
N ASN A 149 1.50 -4.48 8.15
CA ASN A 149 1.27 -4.04 9.52
C ASN A 149 -0.03 -4.62 10.10
N ASN A 150 -1.12 -4.66 9.32
CA ASN A 150 -2.38 -5.29 9.74
C ASN A 150 -2.22 -6.78 10.05
N THR A 151 -1.49 -7.52 9.20
CA THR A 151 -1.22 -8.94 9.45
C THR A 151 -0.38 -9.14 10.72
N MET A 152 0.61 -8.28 10.94
CA MET A 152 1.43 -8.30 12.16
C MET A 152 0.64 -7.94 13.43
N ARG A 153 -0.26 -6.94 13.37
CA ARG A 153 -1.18 -6.60 14.48
C ARG A 153 -2.02 -7.79 14.90
N LYS A 154 -2.60 -8.47 13.92
CA LYS A 154 -3.41 -9.67 14.17
C LYS A 154 -2.62 -10.78 14.87
N LYS A 155 -1.30 -10.80 14.74
CA LYS A 155 -0.41 -11.77 15.37
C LYS A 155 0.30 -11.24 16.64
N ASN A 156 -0.02 -10.03 17.10
CA ASN A 156 0.70 -9.34 18.19
C ASN A 156 2.22 -9.27 17.97
N MET A 157 2.64 -9.00 16.72
CA MET A 157 4.06 -8.92 16.34
C MET A 157 4.54 -7.50 16.03
N LEU A 158 3.74 -6.46 16.30
CA LEU A 158 4.21 -5.09 16.12
C LEU A 158 5.12 -4.68 17.28
N ILE A 159 6.23 -4.04 16.93
CA ILE A 159 7.10 -3.38 17.90
C ILE A 159 6.43 -2.09 18.43
N GLY A 160 5.59 -1.46 17.61
CA GLY A 160 4.88 -0.23 17.96
C GLY A 160 5.83 0.94 18.21
N ALA A 161 5.46 1.81 19.15
CA ALA A 161 6.32 2.91 19.59
C ALA A 161 7.50 2.44 20.47
N ALA A 162 7.47 1.21 20.98
CA ALA A 162 8.59 0.64 21.72
C ALA A 162 9.70 0.27 20.72
N MET A 163 10.95 0.57 21.07
CA MET A 163 12.10 0.11 20.29
C MET A 163 12.38 -1.35 20.66
N PRO A 164 12.83 -2.19 19.70
CA PRO A 164 13.19 -3.56 20.02
C PRO A 164 14.32 -3.57 21.05
N THR A 165 14.31 -4.58 21.91
CA THR A 165 15.24 -4.69 23.04
C THR A 165 16.49 -5.48 22.70
N SER A 166 16.49 -6.18 21.56
CA SER A 166 17.62 -6.95 21.07
C SER A 166 17.70 -6.95 19.54
N GLU A 167 18.90 -7.17 19.01
CA GLU A 167 19.12 -7.37 17.57
C GLU A 167 18.29 -8.53 17.03
N ALA A 168 18.28 -9.67 17.73
CA ALA A 168 17.53 -10.85 17.35
C ALA A 168 16.02 -10.57 17.20
N GLU A 169 15.44 -9.82 18.13
CA GLU A 169 14.04 -9.40 18.09
C GLU A 169 13.74 -8.49 16.88
N PHE A 170 14.61 -7.51 16.62
CA PHE A 170 14.47 -6.65 15.43
C PHE A 170 14.58 -7.48 14.15
N LEU A 171 15.59 -8.34 14.03
CA LEU A 171 15.82 -9.15 12.84
C LEU A 171 14.63 -10.07 12.55
N HIS A 172 14.08 -10.70 13.59
CA HIS A 172 12.90 -11.54 13.47
C HIS A 172 11.70 -10.73 12.97
N THR A 173 11.49 -9.56 13.57
CA THR A 173 10.38 -8.67 13.20
C THR A 173 10.53 -8.13 11.78
N ALA A 174 11.70 -7.63 11.42
CA ALA A 174 12.00 -7.12 10.09
C ALA A 174 11.84 -8.21 9.02
N THR A 175 12.35 -9.42 9.27
CA THR A 175 12.20 -10.55 8.34
C THR A 175 10.73 -10.93 8.15
N THR A 176 9.97 -10.99 9.23
CA THR A 176 8.53 -11.28 9.20
C THR A 176 7.76 -10.18 8.45
N PHE A 177 8.10 -8.92 8.69
CA PHE A 177 7.51 -7.79 7.98
C PHE A 177 7.76 -7.87 6.47
N GLN A 178 9.02 -8.11 6.06
CA GLN A 178 9.35 -8.23 4.64
C GLN A 178 8.62 -9.40 3.97
N HIS A 179 8.45 -10.52 4.68
CA HIS A 179 7.65 -11.64 4.21
C HIS A 179 6.19 -11.23 3.94
N TYR A 180 5.51 -10.61 4.91
CA TYR A 180 4.12 -10.18 4.73
C TYR A 180 3.95 -9.05 3.73
N LYS A 181 4.93 -8.15 3.63
CA LYS A 181 4.94 -7.10 2.62
C LYS A 181 5.04 -7.71 1.21
N ALA A 182 5.94 -8.67 1.00
CA ALA A 182 6.07 -9.38 -0.28
C ALA A 182 4.78 -10.15 -0.63
N GLU A 183 4.15 -10.79 0.36
CA GLU A 183 2.85 -11.45 0.17
C GLU A 183 1.76 -10.45 -0.23
N ALA A 184 1.68 -9.30 0.44
CA ALA A 184 0.75 -8.23 0.09
C ALA A 184 0.99 -7.69 -1.32
N GLY A 185 2.25 -7.51 -1.72
CA GLY A 185 2.63 -7.10 -3.07
C GLY A 185 2.14 -8.09 -4.14
N ARG A 186 2.35 -9.40 -3.91
CA ARG A 186 1.81 -10.46 -4.79
C ARG A 186 0.28 -10.38 -4.87
N MET A 187 -0.42 -10.29 -3.74
CA MET A 187 -1.88 -10.20 -3.71
C MET A 187 -2.41 -8.96 -4.44
N LEU A 188 -1.76 -7.81 -4.29
CA LEU A 188 -2.15 -6.58 -4.98
C LEU A 188 -1.93 -6.73 -6.48
N THR A 189 -0.77 -7.24 -6.90
CA THR A 189 -0.46 -7.45 -8.32
C THR A 189 -1.43 -8.45 -8.94
N GLU A 190 -1.72 -9.57 -8.27
CA GLU A 190 -2.68 -10.56 -8.74
C GLU A 190 -4.09 -9.98 -8.87
N LYS A 191 -4.58 -9.26 -7.85
CA LYS A 191 -5.94 -8.66 -7.87
C LYS A 191 -6.08 -7.50 -8.84
N VAL A 192 -4.98 -6.84 -9.17
CA VAL A 192 -4.91 -5.82 -10.21
C VAL A 192 -4.86 -6.50 -11.59
N GLY A 193 -3.93 -7.44 -11.79
CA GLY A 193 -3.68 -8.18 -13.04
C GLY A 193 -4.82 -9.11 -13.49
N ASN A 194 -5.49 -9.83 -12.58
CA ASN A 194 -6.64 -10.69 -12.92
C ASN A 194 -7.90 -9.90 -13.32
N ARG A 195 -7.89 -8.57 -13.23
CA ARG A 195 -8.96 -7.71 -13.76
C ARG A 195 -8.50 -6.80 -14.91
N PHE A 196 -7.23 -6.85 -15.29
CA PHE A 196 -6.74 -6.22 -16.53
C PHE A 196 -7.06 -7.07 -17.78
N GLY A 197 -7.39 -8.36 -17.61
CA GLY A 197 -7.85 -9.24 -18.70
C GLY A 197 -9.36 -9.33 -18.89
N ARG A 198 -10.17 -8.48 -18.23
CA ARG A 198 -11.63 -8.48 -18.37
C ARG A 198 -12.28 -7.15 -17.96
N HIS A 199 -11.64 -6.03 -18.30
CA HIS A 199 -12.40 -4.81 -18.55
C HIS A 199 -12.79 -4.83 -20.03
N VAL A 200 -13.96 -5.40 -20.31
CA VAL A 200 -14.81 -4.73 -21.30
C VAL A 200 -14.94 -3.32 -20.74
N ASP A 201 -14.36 -2.35 -21.44
CA ASP A 201 -14.40 -0.91 -21.12
C ASP A 201 -15.77 -0.59 -20.52
N GLU A 202 -15.86 0.08 -19.36
CA GLU A 202 -17.19 0.35 -18.76
C GLU A 202 -18.11 1.09 -19.77
N TYR A 203 -17.48 1.80 -20.71
CA TYR A 203 -18.09 2.39 -21.89
C TYR A 203 -18.60 1.39 -22.93
N LEU A 204 -17.91 0.28 -23.17
CA LEU A 204 -18.36 -0.80 -24.05
C LEU A 204 -19.60 -1.51 -23.48
N GLN A 205 -19.69 -1.63 -22.15
CA GLN A 205 -20.88 -2.19 -21.48
C GLN A 205 -22.10 -1.29 -21.61
N ILE A 206 -21.92 0.05 -21.64
CA ILE A 206 -23.02 1.00 -21.90
C ILE A 206 -23.67 0.74 -23.27
N PHE A 207 -22.88 0.23 -24.22
CA PHE A 207 -23.36 -0.17 -25.54
C PHE A 207 -23.54 -1.69 -25.68
N GLU A 208 -23.51 -2.47 -24.58
CA GLU A 208 -23.73 -3.91 -24.59
C GLU A 208 -22.78 -4.69 -25.54
N PHE A 209 -21.54 -4.23 -25.71
CA PHE A 209 -20.52 -5.00 -26.43
C PHE A 209 -19.90 -6.07 -25.52
N GLU A 210 -19.71 -7.28 -26.04
CA GLU A 210 -19.14 -8.40 -25.29
C GLU A 210 -17.60 -8.41 -25.32
N SER A 211 -16.99 -7.84 -26.36
CA SER A 211 -15.54 -7.70 -26.51
C SER A 211 -15.15 -6.51 -27.39
N THR A 212 -13.89 -6.09 -27.30
CA THR A 212 -13.28 -5.02 -28.13
C THR A 212 -13.23 -5.38 -29.61
N ASP A 213 -13.13 -6.67 -29.94
CA ASP A 213 -12.99 -7.18 -31.31
C ASP A 213 -14.29 -7.07 -32.13
N GLN A 214 -15.42 -6.75 -31.47
CA GLN A 214 -16.74 -6.60 -32.09
C GLN A 214 -17.14 -5.14 -32.37
N VAL A 215 -16.27 -4.16 -32.06
CA VAL A 215 -16.64 -2.75 -32.07
C VAL A 215 -16.30 -2.11 -33.42
N SER A 216 -17.21 -2.26 -34.40
CA SER A 216 -17.11 -1.49 -35.64
C SER A 216 -17.62 -0.06 -35.43
N ALA A 217 -17.02 0.91 -36.15
CA ALA A 217 -17.41 2.32 -36.03
C ALA A 217 -18.90 2.55 -36.35
N ASP A 218 -19.46 1.76 -37.28
CA ASP A 218 -20.86 1.86 -37.67
C ASP A 218 -21.81 1.25 -36.64
N GLU A 219 -21.44 0.12 -36.03
CA GLU A 219 -22.24 -0.48 -34.95
C GLU A 219 -22.22 0.38 -33.69
N LEU A 220 -21.07 0.97 -33.34
CA LEU A 220 -20.96 1.94 -32.24
C LEU A 220 -21.87 3.16 -32.46
N ARG A 221 -21.86 3.73 -33.68
CA ARG A 221 -22.76 4.85 -34.05
C ARG A 221 -24.23 4.46 -33.97
N ARG A 222 -24.58 3.25 -34.41
CA ARG A 222 -25.96 2.75 -34.38
C ARG A 222 -26.45 2.62 -32.94
N ARG A 223 -25.70 1.95 -32.07
CA ARG A 223 -26.06 1.77 -30.65
C ARG A 223 -26.10 3.10 -29.90
N TYR A 224 -25.19 4.02 -30.21
CA TYR A 224 -25.24 5.39 -29.68
C TYR A 224 -26.56 6.09 -30.01
N ARG A 225 -27.02 6.08 -31.26
CA ARG A 225 -28.30 6.71 -31.64
C ARG A 225 -29.49 6.11 -30.90
N ILE A 226 -29.51 4.79 -30.72
CA ILE A 226 -30.58 4.08 -30.00
C ILE A 226 -30.61 4.52 -28.53
N MET A 227 -29.48 4.47 -27.84
CA MET A 227 -29.39 4.82 -26.43
C MET A 227 -29.59 6.32 -26.18
N ALA A 228 -29.06 7.18 -27.06
CA ALA A 228 -29.27 8.62 -27.00
C ALA A 228 -30.74 8.98 -27.15
N LYS A 229 -31.46 8.35 -28.09
CA LYS A 229 -32.91 8.55 -28.25
C LYS A 229 -33.70 8.06 -27.03
N ARG A 230 -33.31 6.91 -26.46
CA ARG A 230 -33.98 6.32 -25.28
C ARG A 230 -33.85 7.20 -24.04
N TYR A 231 -32.64 7.65 -23.76
CA TYR A 231 -32.32 8.38 -22.53
C TYR A 231 -32.33 9.91 -22.69
N HIS A 232 -32.63 10.44 -23.88
CA HIS A 232 -32.71 11.90 -24.10
C HIS A 232 -33.62 12.56 -23.04
N PRO A 233 -33.27 13.72 -22.47
CA PRO A 233 -34.09 14.39 -21.47
C PRO A 233 -35.54 14.63 -21.91
N ASP A 234 -35.75 14.80 -23.22
CA ASP A 234 -37.08 15.02 -23.82
C ASP A 234 -37.82 13.72 -24.18
N SER A 235 -37.23 12.55 -23.90
CA SER A 235 -37.86 11.25 -24.11
C SER A 235 -38.79 10.91 -22.93
N PRO A 236 -39.89 10.16 -23.15
CA PRO A 236 -40.74 9.65 -22.07
C PRO A 236 -39.97 8.81 -21.03
N THR A 237 -38.85 8.20 -21.43
CA THR A 237 -37.95 7.43 -20.56
C THR A 237 -36.62 8.16 -20.31
N GLY A 238 -36.63 9.49 -20.46
CA GLY A 238 -35.46 10.34 -20.38
C GLY A 238 -34.75 10.27 -19.04
N ASP A 239 -33.42 10.28 -19.07
CA ASP A 239 -32.57 10.28 -17.89
C ASP A 239 -31.30 11.04 -18.21
N VAL A 240 -31.21 12.26 -17.68
CA VAL A 240 -30.11 13.21 -17.93
C VAL A 240 -28.75 12.62 -17.56
N HIS A 241 -28.67 11.85 -16.48
CA HIS A 241 -27.42 11.23 -16.02
C HIS A 241 -27.00 10.09 -16.94
N LYS A 242 -27.95 9.23 -17.35
CA LYS A 242 -27.65 8.17 -18.32
C LYS A 242 -27.28 8.74 -19.69
N PHE A 243 -27.95 9.79 -20.14
CA PHE A 243 -27.65 10.45 -21.40
C PHE A 243 -26.23 11.03 -21.42
N LYS A 244 -25.82 11.72 -20.35
CA LYS A 244 -24.46 12.23 -20.20
C LYS A 244 -23.42 11.10 -20.26
N ARG A 245 -23.67 9.99 -19.55
CA ARG A 245 -22.78 8.81 -19.57
C ARG A 245 -22.69 8.15 -20.94
N VAL A 246 -23.79 8.06 -21.68
CA VAL A 246 -23.81 7.53 -23.06
C VAL A 246 -22.96 8.40 -23.99
N LYS A 247 -22.99 9.72 -23.84
CA LYS A 247 -22.17 10.65 -24.62
C LYS A 247 -20.68 10.53 -24.30
N GLU A 248 -20.33 10.50 -23.01
CA GLU A 248 -18.94 10.30 -22.55
C GLU A 248 -18.37 8.98 -23.07
N ALA A 249 -19.16 7.90 -23.00
CA ALA A 249 -18.79 6.58 -23.50
C ALA A 249 -18.50 6.57 -25.00
N TYR A 250 -19.36 7.22 -25.78
CA TYR A 250 -19.22 7.27 -27.24
C TYR A 250 -17.92 7.99 -27.66
N GLU A 251 -17.64 9.16 -27.07
CA GLU A 251 -16.43 9.91 -27.39
C GLU A 251 -15.16 9.18 -26.95
N HIS A 252 -15.20 8.48 -25.81
CA HIS A 252 -14.08 7.66 -25.34
C HIS A 252 -13.76 6.51 -26.30
N ILE A 253 -14.75 5.67 -26.63
CA ILE A 253 -14.54 4.51 -27.51
C ILE A 253 -14.11 4.97 -28.90
N LYS A 254 -14.73 6.04 -29.41
CA LYS A 254 -14.35 6.63 -30.70
C LYS A 254 -12.90 7.11 -30.69
N LYS A 255 -12.42 7.73 -29.62
CA LYS A 255 -11.03 8.20 -29.51
C LYS A 255 -10.02 7.05 -29.40
N GLU A 256 -10.33 6.03 -28.60
CA GLU A 256 -9.41 4.93 -28.29
C GLU A 256 -9.38 3.82 -29.35
N HIS A 257 -10.51 3.60 -30.05
CA HIS A 257 -10.66 2.48 -31.00
C HIS A 257 -10.87 2.95 -32.45
N VAL A 258 -11.01 4.26 -32.68
CA VAL A 258 -11.15 4.86 -34.01
C VAL A 258 -10.22 6.08 -34.12
N ALA A 259 -8.91 5.84 -34.06
CA ALA A 259 -7.90 6.84 -34.44
C ALA A 259 -6.98 6.26 -35.53
N VAL A 260 -7.28 6.70 -36.77
CA VAL A 260 -6.64 6.48 -38.09
C VAL A 260 -6.68 5.04 -38.62
#